data_AF-K7RN22-F1
#
_entry.id   AF-K7RN22-F1
#
_cell.length_a   1.000
_cell.length_b   1.000
_cell.length_c   1.000
_cell.angle_alpha   90.00
_cell.angle_beta   90.00
_cell.angle_gamma   90.00
#
_symmetry.space_group_name_H-M   'P 1'
#
loop_
_entity.id
_entity.type
_entity.pdbx_description
1 polymer ?
#
loop_
_entity_poly.entity_id
_entity_poly.type
_entity_poly.pdbx_seq_one_letter_code
_entity_poly.pdbx_strand_id
1 'polypeptide(L)'
;MTTIDPPETDLPVPYKLGRIVGRVAFAVGDSSQDEDQNPGLVPVVGERLIQFVPAEGTRIVSGTDPVTRVDNRPITADLDAQGDLSRNGQKGVKLWCGVWTCKPASPTVLNFEQFEFELTEAHTDEAPLQLWSAAPFVPPEGTVVNTLVVPGGATQGQVLGWGPDGLAWQDSAAGEVSWADVTGKPATFTPTIGTTATTAMAGNTVIPAAPTADTLSGATAVGKSVLKAADQGAARTAIGAGTSSLALGTTATTAAAGNHIHSYNDLTDKPTIPSAPAEERLVPSGGTQNQVLKVGSDGKPAWGVDANTQPPTLSAADVQAGTATTPSLITAKVLADEIDRRVAAAIAAIPSGG
;
A
#
# COMPACT_ATOMS: atom_id res chain seq x y z
N MET A 1 64.11 11.82 -42.87
CA MET A 1 63.99 10.39 -42.55
C MET A 1 63.00 10.30 -41.40
N THR A 2 61.73 10.10 -41.72
CA THR A 2 60.65 10.02 -40.73
C THR A 2 60.91 8.77 -39.91
N THR A 3 61.34 8.93 -38.66
CA THR A 3 61.42 7.82 -37.71
C THR A 3 59.99 7.36 -37.50
N ILE A 4 59.60 6.32 -38.24
CA ILE A 4 58.42 5.53 -37.92
C ILE A 4 58.77 4.85 -36.61
N ASP A 5 58.20 5.36 -35.51
CA ASP A 5 58.27 4.64 -34.25
C ASP A 5 57.71 3.23 -34.50
N PRO A 6 58.46 2.17 -34.12
CA PRO A 6 57.98 0.81 -34.31
C PRO A 6 56.61 0.66 -33.63
N PRO A 7 55.69 -0.13 -34.21
CA PRO A 7 54.38 -0.35 -33.61
C PRO A 7 54.55 -0.88 -32.19
N GLU A 8 53.84 -0.27 -31.25
CA GLU A 8 53.81 -0.72 -29.86
C GLU A 8 53.23 -2.13 -29.80
N THR A 9 53.96 -3.04 -29.19
CA THR A 9 53.48 -4.41 -28.94
C THR A 9 52.94 -4.49 -27.53
N ASP A 10 51.84 -5.23 -27.33
CA ASP A 10 51.27 -5.45 -26.00
C ASP A 10 52.32 -5.97 -25.02
N LEU A 11 52.22 -5.51 -23.76
CA LEU A 11 53.06 -6.02 -22.69
C LEU A 11 52.89 -7.54 -22.57
N PRO A 12 53.97 -8.29 -22.31
CA PRO A 12 53.87 -9.74 -22.11
C PRO A 12 52.81 -10.10 -21.06
N VAL A 13 52.06 -11.18 -21.31
CA VAL A 13 50.94 -11.69 -20.47
C VAL A 13 51.13 -11.64 -18.94
N PRO A 14 52.32 -11.86 -18.34
CA PRO A 14 52.49 -11.71 -16.89
C PRO A 14 52.44 -10.26 -16.37
N TYR A 15 52.41 -9.25 -17.25
CA TYR A 15 52.11 -7.88 -16.86
C TYR A 15 50.62 -7.73 -16.58
N LYS A 16 50.32 -7.58 -15.30
CA LYS A 16 48.99 -7.27 -14.82
C LYS A 16 48.82 -5.76 -14.81
N LEU A 17 47.64 -5.27 -15.14
CA LEU A 17 47.34 -3.85 -15.24
C LEU A 17 46.38 -3.42 -14.14
N GLY A 18 46.58 -2.21 -13.64
CA GLY A 18 45.61 -1.51 -12.80
C GLY A 18 45.30 -0.13 -13.40
N ARG A 19 44.13 0.41 -13.06
CA ARG A 19 43.72 1.75 -13.46
C ARG A 19 43.77 2.72 -12.29
N ILE A 20 44.24 3.92 -12.59
CA ILE A 20 44.34 5.03 -11.65
C ILE A 20 43.51 6.19 -12.18
N VAL A 21 42.78 6.83 -11.28
CA VAL A 21 42.08 8.08 -11.54
C VAL A 21 42.39 9.08 -10.43
N GLY A 22 42.27 10.36 -10.73
CA GLY A 22 42.44 11.43 -9.76
C GLY A 22 41.96 12.74 -10.37
N ARG A 23 41.68 13.73 -9.53
CA ARG A 23 41.31 15.08 -9.96
C ARG A 23 42.10 16.11 -9.18
N VAL A 24 42.53 17.19 -9.83
CA VAL A 24 43.20 18.32 -9.19
C VAL A 24 42.50 19.61 -9.57
N ALA A 25 42.26 20.45 -8.58
CA ALA A 25 41.71 21.78 -8.76
C ALA A 25 42.31 22.74 -7.74
N PHE A 26 42.41 24.02 -8.10
CA PHE A 26 42.74 25.10 -7.20
C PHE A 26 41.47 25.66 -6.58
N ALA A 27 41.52 25.92 -5.28
CA ALA A 27 40.60 26.88 -4.67
C ALA A 27 41.12 28.28 -5.01
N VAL A 28 40.34 29.03 -5.79
CA VAL A 28 40.69 30.39 -6.21
C VAL A 28 39.80 31.36 -5.44
N GLY A 29 40.33 32.54 -5.12
CA GLY A 29 39.52 33.62 -4.55
C GLY A 29 38.35 34.00 -5.48
N ASP A 30 37.41 34.76 -4.93
CA ASP A 30 36.23 35.26 -5.65
C ASP A 30 36.62 35.82 -7.03
N SER A 31 35.88 35.38 -8.05
CA SER A 31 36.08 35.75 -9.44
C SER A 31 34.85 36.50 -9.93
N SER A 32 34.99 37.42 -10.88
CA SER A 32 33.82 38.15 -11.41
C SER A 32 32.89 37.28 -12.30
N GLN A 33 32.95 35.95 -12.17
CA GLN A 33 32.23 34.98 -13.00
C GLN A 33 31.02 34.36 -12.31
N ASP A 34 30.86 34.55 -11.00
CA ASP A 34 29.70 34.14 -10.21
C ASP A 34 29.09 35.30 -9.40
N GLU A 35 27.81 35.14 -9.01
CA GLU A 35 27.04 36.16 -8.27
C GLU A 35 27.30 36.11 -6.75
N ASP A 36 27.90 35.02 -6.25
CA ASP A 36 28.26 34.90 -4.85
C ASP A 36 29.71 35.38 -4.61
N GLN A 37 29.99 35.88 -3.40
CA GLN A 37 31.34 36.34 -3.04
C GLN A 37 32.21 35.20 -2.48
N ASN A 38 31.93 33.96 -2.86
CA ASN A 38 32.60 32.80 -2.30
C ASN A 38 33.81 32.39 -3.15
N PRO A 39 34.82 31.76 -2.55
CA PRO A 39 35.90 31.13 -3.31
C PRO A 39 35.37 30.05 -4.26
N GLY A 40 35.83 30.09 -5.51
CA GLY A 40 35.48 29.12 -6.55
C GLY A 40 36.49 27.97 -6.66
N LEU A 41 36.09 26.91 -7.35
CA LEU A 41 36.95 25.78 -7.69
C LEU A 41 37.34 25.84 -9.17
N VAL A 42 38.63 25.97 -9.47
CA VAL A 42 39.15 26.00 -10.85
C VAL A 42 39.98 24.75 -11.11
N PRO A 43 39.63 23.91 -12.10
CA PRO A 43 40.43 22.73 -12.43
C PRO A 43 41.85 23.09 -12.88
N VAL A 44 42.82 22.27 -12.48
CA VAL A 44 44.19 22.40 -13.02
C VAL A 44 44.24 21.67 -14.36
N VAL A 45 44.57 22.39 -15.43
CA VAL A 45 44.58 21.84 -16.80
C VAL A 45 45.99 21.95 -17.38
N GLY A 46 46.46 20.89 -18.04
CA GLY A 46 47.73 20.94 -18.77
C GLY A 46 48.31 19.57 -19.10
N GLU A 47 49.29 19.57 -19.98
CA GLU A 47 49.97 18.36 -20.43
C GLU A 47 51.15 18.00 -19.52
N ARG A 48 51.35 16.71 -19.29
CA ARG A 48 52.51 16.11 -18.62
C ARG A 48 52.77 16.69 -17.24
N LEU A 49 51.71 16.97 -16.49
CA LEU A 49 51.79 17.61 -15.16
C LEU A 49 52.18 16.63 -14.05
N ILE A 50 51.83 15.36 -14.19
CA ILE A 50 52.10 14.30 -13.20
C ILE A 50 53.04 13.26 -13.82
N GLN A 51 54.02 12.79 -13.04
CA GLN A 51 54.90 11.68 -13.43
C GLN A 51 54.80 10.53 -12.45
N PHE A 52 54.65 9.33 -13.01
CA PHE A 52 54.72 8.05 -12.32
C PHE A 52 56.08 7.42 -12.62
N VAL A 53 56.88 7.16 -11.59
CA VAL A 53 58.18 6.49 -11.70
C VAL A 53 58.04 5.10 -11.10
N PRO A 54 58.32 4.01 -11.84
CA PRO A 54 58.19 2.67 -11.30
C PRO A 54 59.36 2.36 -10.37
N ALA A 55 59.09 1.68 -9.25
CA ALA A 55 60.13 1.22 -8.34
C ALA A 55 61.01 0.12 -8.98
N GLU A 56 60.40 -0.75 -9.78
CA GLU A 56 61.11 -1.76 -10.58
C GLU A 56 61.49 -1.17 -11.94
N GLY A 57 62.75 -0.80 -12.14
CA GLY A 57 63.24 -0.20 -13.40
C GLY A 57 63.46 -1.19 -14.55
N THR A 58 63.63 -2.48 -14.25
CA THR A 58 63.79 -3.55 -15.24
C THR A 58 63.16 -4.83 -14.71
N ARG A 59 62.40 -5.53 -15.56
CA ARG A 59 61.84 -6.85 -15.25
C ARG A 59 62.24 -7.87 -16.32
N ILE A 60 62.67 -9.05 -15.88
CA ILE A 60 62.87 -10.20 -16.76
C ILE A 60 61.59 -11.02 -16.78
N VAL A 61 61.00 -11.19 -17.96
CA VAL A 61 59.78 -11.96 -18.15
C VAL A 61 60.13 -13.37 -18.60
N SER A 62 60.17 -14.30 -17.64
CA SER A 62 60.25 -15.73 -17.94
C SER A 62 58.88 -16.26 -18.42
N GLY A 63 58.86 -17.12 -19.44
CA GLY A 63 57.63 -17.65 -20.04
C GLY A 63 57.25 -17.05 -21.41
N THR A 64 58.02 -16.10 -21.94
CA THR A 64 58.00 -15.69 -23.35
C THR A 64 59.13 -16.38 -24.12
N ASP A 65 58.97 -16.57 -25.43
CA ASP A 65 60.04 -17.00 -26.34
C ASP A 65 60.24 -15.96 -27.47
N PRO A 66 61.37 -15.22 -27.49
CA PRO A 66 62.47 -15.25 -26.52
C PRO A 66 62.07 -14.67 -25.15
N VAL A 67 62.85 -15.00 -24.12
CA VAL A 67 62.73 -14.34 -22.81
C VAL A 67 62.92 -12.83 -23.01
N THR A 68 61.92 -12.06 -22.58
CA THR A 68 61.89 -10.62 -22.81
C THR A 68 62.33 -9.86 -21.57
N ARG A 69 63.31 -8.96 -21.72
CA ARG A 69 63.64 -7.94 -20.72
C ARG A 69 62.82 -6.70 -20.99
N VAL A 70 61.99 -6.30 -20.05
CA VAL A 70 61.19 -5.07 -20.13
C VAL A 70 61.85 -4.00 -19.28
N ASP A 71 62.19 -2.87 -19.91
CA ASP A 71 62.70 -1.69 -19.22
C ASP A 71 61.55 -0.73 -18.92
N ASN A 72 61.22 -0.67 -17.65
CA ASN A 72 60.10 0.09 -17.12
C ASN A 72 60.49 1.57 -17.03
N ARG A 73 59.86 2.41 -17.88
CA ARG A 73 60.18 3.84 -17.94
C ARG A 73 59.16 4.69 -17.16
N PRO A 74 59.57 5.88 -16.67
CA PRO A 74 58.64 6.84 -16.12
C PRO A 74 57.55 7.22 -17.12
N ILE A 75 56.32 7.32 -16.63
CA ILE A 75 55.14 7.67 -17.39
C ILE A 75 54.65 9.04 -16.95
N THR A 76 54.39 9.93 -17.90
CA THR A 76 53.73 11.22 -17.63
C THR A 76 52.25 11.15 -17.97
N ALA A 77 51.45 11.92 -17.24
CA ALA A 77 50.02 12.07 -17.44
C ALA A 77 49.62 13.55 -17.43
N ASP A 78 48.51 13.81 -18.12
CA ASP A 78 47.92 15.14 -18.30
C ASP A 78 46.79 15.34 -17.28
N LEU A 79 46.35 16.59 -17.13
CA LEU A 79 45.09 16.91 -16.49
C LEU A 79 44.16 17.54 -17.53
N ASP A 80 43.00 16.93 -17.75
CA ASP A 80 42.05 17.37 -18.77
C ASP A 80 41.32 18.67 -18.38
N ALA A 81 40.36 19.12 -19.20
CA ALA A 81 39.61 20.35 -18.95
C ALA A 81 38.82 20.35 -17.63
N GLN A 82 38.56 19.16 -17.05
CA GLN A 82 37.89 19.01 -15.76
C GLN A 82 38.90 18.79 -14.61
N GLY A 83 40.20 18.87 -14.90
CA GLY A 83 41.28 18.59 -13.98
C GLY A 83 41.40 17.11 -13.63
N ASP A 84 40.75 16.23 -14.40
CA ASP A 84 40.87 14.78 -14.21
C ASP A 84 42.18 14.29 -14.84
N LEU A 85 42.85 13.37 -14.13
CA LEU A 85 44.01 12.65 -14.62
C LEU A 85 43.65 11.98 -15.94
N SER A 86 44.41 12.26 -16.99
CA SER A 86 44.18 11.72 -18.32
C SER A 86 45.48 11.38 -19.03
N ARG A 87 45.39 10.52 -20.04
CA ARG A 87 46.50 10.25 -20.97
C ARG A 87 45.95 10.00 -22.35
N ASN A 88 46.49 10.68 -23.36
CA ASN A 88 46.03 10.59 -24.75
C ASN A 88 44.52 10.85 -24.91
N GLY A 89 43.99 11.80 -24.13
CA GLY A 89 42.55 12.15 -24.13
C GLY A 89 41.62 11.14 -23.46
N GLN A 90 42.15 10.06 -22.88
CA GLN A 90 41.37 9.10 -22.09
C GLN A 90 41.47 9.42 -20.61
N LYS A 91 40.33 9.39 -19.90
CA LYS A 91 40.28 9.60 -18.46
C LYS A 91 40.89 8.42 -17.70
N GLY A 92 41.78 8.74 -16.77
CA GLY A 92 42.58 7.81 -16.00
C GLY A 92 43.80 7.31 -16.75
N VAL A 93 44.69 6.65 -16.02
CA VAL A 93 45.93 6.06 -16.55
C VAL A 93 45.97 4.60 -16.18
N LYS A 94 46.21 3.74 -17.17
CA LYS A 94 46.52 2.32 -16.94
C LYS A 94 48.03 2.17 -16.79
N LEU A 95 48.44 1.65 -15.64
CA LEU A 95 49.83 1.30 -15.35
C LEU A 95 49.89 -0.20 -15.04
N TRP A 96 51.06 -0.80 -15.13
CA TRP A 96 51.22 -2.17 -14.64
C TRP A 96 51.22 -2.22 -13.11
N CYS A 97 50.77 -3.35 -12.57
CA CYS A 97 50.74 -3.61 -11.15
C CYS A 97 52.16 -3.63 -10.57
N GLY A 98 52.33 -2.97 -9.42
CA GLY A 98 53.60 -2.78 -8.75
C GLY A 98 53.62 -1.49 -7.94
N VAL A 99 54.78 -1.19 -7.37
CA VAL A 99 55.00 0.04 -6.59
C VAL A 99 55.46 1.17 -7.52
N TRP A 100 54.83 2.33 -7.36
CA TRP A 100 55.05 3.52 -8.16
C TRP A 100 55.23 4.74 -7.27
N THR A 101 56.14 5.63 -7.66
CA THR A 101 56.26 6.97 -7.07
C THR A 101 55.48 7.96 -7.94
N CYS A 102 54.50 8.64 -7.35
CA CYS A 102 53.82 9.78 -7.94
C CYS A 102 54.58 11.07 -7.58
N LYS A 103 54.91 11.90 -8.57
CA LYS A 103 55.57 13.19 -8.34
C LYS A 103 55.15 14.25 -9.37
N PRO A 104 55.29 15.54 -9.05
CA PRO A 104 55.03 16.60 -10.02
C PRO A 104 56.07 16.56 -11.15
N ALA A 105 55.61 16.51 -12.41
CA ALA A 105 56.48 16.68 -13.57
C ALA A 105 56.69 18.15 -13.93
N SER A 106 55.75 19.02 -13.56
CA SER A 106 55.85 20.46 -13.75
C SER A 106 55.53 21.20 -12.44
N PRO A 107 56.49 21.30 -11.50
CA PRO A 107 56.30 21.92 -10.19
C PRO A 107 55.87 23.40 -10.24
N THR A 108 56.09 24.08 -11.37
CA THR A 108 55.63 25.46 -11.58
C THR A 108 54.13 25.58 -11.83
N VAL A 109 53.50 24.49 -12.29
CA VAL A 109 52.05 24.44 -12.56
C VAL A 109 51.33 23.67 -11.47
N LEU A 110 51.86 22.53 -11.07
CA LEU A 110 51.32 21.69 -10.01
C LEU A 110 52.45 21.20 -9.13
N ASN A 111 52.46 21.63 -7.86
CA ASN A 111 53.46 21.24 -6.88
C ASN A 111 52.81 20.43 -5.76
N PHE A 112 53.35 19.26 -5.46
CA PHE A 112 52.96 18.43 -4.33
C PHE A 112 54.15 17.56 -3.90
N GLU A 113 54.15 17.10 -2.65
CA GLU A 113 55.16 16.18 -2.15
C GLU A 113 55.04 14.83 -2.87
N GLN A 114 56.16 14.30 -3.37
CA GLN A 114 56.14 12.99 -4.02
C GLN A 114 55.79 11.89 -3.01
N PHE A 115 55.04 10.88 -3.45
CA PHE A 115 54.65 9.77 -2.58
C PHE A 115 54.61 8.45 -3.34
N GLU A 116 54.78 7.36 -2.61
CA GLU A 116 54.69 6.00 -3.13
C GLU A 116 53.29 5.44 -2.96
N PHE A 117 52.85 4.64 -3.92
CA PHE A 117 51.62 3.88 -3.85
C PHE A 117 51.79 2.52 -4.53
N GLU A 118 50.99 1.55 -4.11
CA GLU A 118 50.95 0.22 -4.72
C GLU A 118 49.73 0.09 -5.63
N LEU A 119 49.95 -0.40 -6.85
CA LEU A 119 48.90 -0.72 -7.79
C LEU A 119 48.78 -2.24 -7.94
N THR A 120 47.58 -2.77 -7.66
CA THR A 120 47.26 -4.20 -7.79
C THR A 120 46.19 -4.47 -8.86
N GLU A 121 45.96 -5.74 -9.18
CA GLU A 121 44.89 -6.20 -10.11
C GLU A 121 43.48 -5.85 -9.64
N ALA A 122 43.30 -5.56 -8.37
CA ALA A 122 42.00 -5.17 -7.82
C ALA A 122 41.55 -3.79 -8.33
N HIS A 123 42.47 -2.98 -8.86
CA HIS A 123 42.17 -1.65 -9.38
C HIS A 123 41.72 -1.73 -10.83
N THR A 124 40.46 -2.08 -11.07
CA THR A 124 39.90 -2.29 -12.41
C THR A 124 39.37 -1.00 -13.05
N ASP A 125 38.79 -1.10 -14.24
CA ASP A 125 38.12 0.04 -14.87
C ASP A 125 36.91 0.54 -14.07
N GLU A 126 36.21 -0.39 -13.39
CA GLU A 126 35.04 -0.17 -12.55
C GLU A 126 35.40 0.25 -11.13
N ALA A 127 36.57 -0.18 -10.63
CA ALA A 127 37.07 0.14 -9.30
C ALA A 127 38.52 0.68 -9.35
N PRO A 128 38.75 1.84 -9.98
CA PRO A 128 40.10 2.38 -10.14
C PRO A 128 40.67 2.86 -8.80
N LEU A 129 42.00 2.85 -8.69
CA LEU A 129 42.71 3.50 -7.58
C LEU A 129 42.45 5.01 -7.62
N GLN A 130 41.99 5.58 -6.52
CA GLN A 130 41.88 7.02 -6.32
C GLN A 130 43.23 7.57 -5.88
N LEU A 131 43.97 8.21 -6.80
CA LEU A 131 45.37 8.61 -6.59
C LEU A 131 45.60 9.40 -5.30
N TRP A 132 44.76 10.39 -5.04
CA TRP A 132 44.90 11.28 -3.88
C TRP A 132 44.44 10.66 -2.57
N SER A 133 43.69 9.55 -2.61
CA SER A 133 43.40 8.76 -1.41
C SER A 133 44.58 7.89 -0.99
N ALA A 134 45.50 7.59 -1.92
CA ALA A 134 46.76 6.91 -1.63
C ALA A 134 47.88 7.88 -1.20
N ALA A 135 47.67 9.20 -1.33
CA ALA A 135 48.63 10.20 -0.88
C ALA A 135 48.71 10.22 0.66
N PRO A 136 49.90 10.43 1.24
CA PRO A 136 50.05 10.54 2.69
C PRO A 136 49.26 11.75 3.20
N PHE A 137 48.41 11.53 4.19
CA PHE A 137 47.68 12.60 4.86
C PHE A 137 48.59 13.26 5.90
N VAL A 138 48.95 14.52 5.68
CA VAL A 138 49.60 15.36 6.69
C VAL A 138 48.50 16.06 7.50
N PRO A 139 48.30 15.71 8.78
CA PRO A 139 47.28 16.35 9.61
C PRO A 139 47.60 17.84 9.84
N PRO A 140 46.59 18.74 9.86
CA PRO A 140 46.78 20.11 10.29
C PRO A 140 47.32 20.18 11.73
N GLU A 141 48.10 21.22 12.03
CA GLU A 141 48.65 21.46 13.37
C GLU A 141 47.52 21.43 14.43
N GLY A 142 47.72 20.67 15.51
CA GLY A 142 46.72 20.49 16.57
C GLY A 142 45.70 19.36 16.33
N THR A 143 45.73 18.69 15.18
CA THR A 143 44.89 17.52 14.92
C THR A 143 45.47 16.27 15.61
N VAL A 144 44.70 15.65 16.50
CA VAL A 144 45.09 14.37 17.09
C VAL A 144 44.95 13.27 16.04
N VAL A 145 46.08 12.71 15.62
CA VAL A 145 46.10 11.49 14.79
C VAL A 145 46.26 10.28 15.70
N ASN A 146 45.25 9.42 15.71
CA ASN A 146 45.35 8.10 16.32
C ASN A 146 45.91 7.13 15.27
N THR A 147 47.22 6.92 15.28
CA THR A 147 47.83 5.89 14.43
C THR A 147 47.67 4.53 15.09
N LEU A 148 46.91 3.64 14.45
CA LEU A 148 46.93 2.22 14.82
C LEU A 148 48.24 1.61 14.33
N VAL A 149 49.20 1.41 15.23
CA VAL A 149 50.44 0.71 14.89
C VAL A 149 50.13 -0.77 14.72
N VAL A 150 50.15 -1.24 13.47
CA VAL A 150 50.10 -2.68 13.17
C VAL A 150 51.50 -3.25 13.36
N PRO A 151 51.70 -4.27 14.22
CA PRO A 151 53.01 -4.89 14.39
C PRO A 151 53.55 -5.45 13.07
N GLY A 152 54.87 -5.42 12.86
CA GLY A 152 55.51 -6.11 11.73
C GLY A 152 55.57 -7.64 11.94
N GLY A 153 55.86 -8.39 10.87
CA GLY A 153 56.21 -9.81 10.96
C GLY A 153 55.05 -10.81 10.92
N ALA A 154 53.89 -10.41 10.37
CA ALA A 154 52.77 -11.33 10.16
C ALA A 154 53.19 -12.52 9.29
N THR A 155 52.79 -13.73 9.68
CA THR A 155 52.87 -14.92 8.82
C THR A 155 51.51 -15.23 8.21
N GLN A 156 51.50 -15.91 7.05
CA GLN A 156 50.26 -16.26 6.36
C GLN A 156 49.36 -17.13 7.28
N GLY A 157 48.12 -16.70 7.47
CA GLY A 157 47.15 -17.38 8.34
C GLY A 157 47.00 -16.76 9.73
N GLN A 158 47.79 -15.73 10.06
CA GLN A 158 47.60 -14.96 11.28
C GLN A 158 46.56 -13.85 11.11
N VAL A 159 45.85 -13.53 12.19
CA VAL A 159 44.92 -12.40 12.28
C VAL A 159 45.44 -11.40 13.30
N LEU A 160 45.17 -10.11 13.06
CA LEU A 160 45.50 -9.06 14.01
C LEU A 160 44.45 -9.06 15.13
N GLY A 161 44.88 -9.32 16.36
CA GLY A 161 43.99 -9.42 17.52
C GLY A 161 44.54 -8.67 18.74
N TRP A 162 43.67 -8.45 19.74
CA TRP A 162 44.08 -7.86 21.02
C TRP A 162 44.61 -8.96 21.94
N GLY A 163 45.90 -8.91 22.26
CA GLY A 163 46.57 -9.80 23.20
C GLY A 163 46.78 -9.16 24.59
N PRO A 164 47.41 -9.88 25.53
CA PRO A 164 47.67 -9.39 26.88
C PRO A 164 48.56 -8.13 26.91
N ASP A 165 49.43 -7.96 25.92
CA ASP A 165 50.34 -6.81 25.79
C ASP A 165 49.89 -5.80 24.71
N GLY A 166 48.64 -5.89 24.24
CA GLY A 166 48.07 -5.03 23.20
C GLY A 166 47.89 -5.73 21.85
N LEU A 167 47.81 -4.96 20.76
CA LEU A 167 47.63 -5.49 19.41
C LEU A 167 48.82 -6.36 18.98
N ALA A 168 48.53 -7.61 18.60
CA ALA A 168 49.53 -8.59 18.17
C ALA A 168 48.97 -9.48 17.06
N TRP A 169 49.85 -10.01 16.21
CA TRP A 169 49.49 -11.10 15.31
C TRP A 169 49.24 -12.36 16.13
N GLN A 170 48.06 -12.93 15.96
CA GLN A 170 47.65 -14.17 16.60
C GLN A 170 47.44 -15.20 15.50
N ASP A 171 47.85 -16.44 15.75
CA ASP A 171 47.44 -17.53 14.88
C ASP A 171 45.92 -17.53 14.83
N SER A 172 45.34 -17.60 13.63
CA SER A 172 43.90 -17.80 13.51
C SER A 172 43.60 -19.04 14.32
N ALA A 173 42.89 -18.88 15.43
CA ALA A 173 42.33 -20.02 16.13
C ALA A 173 41.33 -20.63 15.15
N ALA A 174 41.80 -21.57 14.33
CA ALA A 174 40.98 -22.59 13.67
C ALA A 174 40.45 -23.57 14.74
N GLY A 175 40.10 -23.04 15.90
CA GLY A 175 39.47 -23.72 17.00
C GLY A 175 37.99 -23.57 16.80
N GLU A 176 37.36 -24.65 16.37
CA GLU A 176 35.94 -24.89 16.60
C GLU A 176 35.62 -24.44 18.03
N VAL A 177 34.86 -23.36 18.20
CA VAL A 177 34.52 -22.85 19.53
C VAL A 177 33.67 -23.91 20.20
N SER A 178 34.26 -24.66 21.12
CA SER A 178 33.54 -25.70 21.82
C SER A 178 32.64 -25.05 22.86
N TRP A 179 31.57 -25.74 23.22
CA TRP A 179 30.74 -25.31 24.34
C TRP A 179 31.55 -25.14 25.64
N ALA A 180 32.68 -25.85 25.78
CA ALA A 180 33.56 -25.72 26.94
C ALA A 180 34.24 -24.33 27.02
N ASP A 181 34.47 -23.66 25.89
CA ASP A 181 35.18 -22.39 25.80
C ASP A 181 34.33 -21.17 26.19
N VAL A 182 33.01 -21.32 26.19
CA VAL A 182 32.07 -20.26 26.61
C VAL A 182 32.14 -20.08 28.14
N THR A 183 32.78 -19.03 28.62
CA THR A 183 32.76 -18.67 30.06
C THR A 183 31.42 -18.04 30.45
N GLY A 184 30.99 -18.19 31.71
CA GLY A 184 29.71 -17.65 32.19
C GLY A 184 28.45 -18.40 31.72
N LYS A 185 28.58 -19.51 31.00
CA LYS A 185 27.45 -20.35 30.60
C LYS A 185 26.77 -21.02 31.81
N PRO A 186 25.43 -21.15 31.83
CA PRO A 186 24.74 -21.99 32.80
C PRO A 186 25.19 -23.45 32.66
N ALA A 187 25.52 -24.11 33.77
CA ALA A 187 25.95 -25.52 33.76
C ALA A 187 24.82 -26.47 33.29
N THR A 188 23.56 -26.07 33.49
CA THR A 188 22.39 -26.72 32.91
C THR A 188 21.35 -25.66 32.52
N PHE A 189 20.78 -25.79 31.33
CA PHE A 189 19.43 -25.31 31.08
C PHE A 189 18.52 -26.44 31.53
N THR A 190 18.01 -26.43 32.76
CA THR A 190 16.94 -27.36 33.13
C THR A 190 15.63 -26.73 32.64
N PRO A 191 15.10 -27.08 31.45
CA PRO A 191 13.81 -26.54 31.05
C PRO A 191 12.77 -27.02 32.04
N THR A 192 11.97 -26.09 32.58
CA THR A 192 10.77 -26.47 33.32
C THR A 192 9.76 -27.00 32.31
N ILE A 193 9.75 -28.32 32.15
CA ILE A 193 8.78 -29.02 31.32
C ILE A 193 7.49 -29.20 32.12
N GLY A 194 6.36 -28.86 31.52
CA GLY A 194 5.06 -28.95 32.19
C GLY A 194 3.89 -28.85 31.23
N THR A 195 2.68 -29.04 31.77
CA THR A 195 1.42 -29.01 31.02
C THR A 195 0.67 -27.68 31.17
N THR A 196 1.31 -26.66 31.76
CA THR A 196 0.72 -25.33 31.94
C THR A 196 1.05 -24.42 30.75
N ALA A 197 0.27 -23.35 30.56
CA ALA A 197 0.50 -22.39 29.48
C ALA A 197 1.87 -21.67 29.55
N THR A 198 2.53 -21.65 30.72
CA THR A 198 3.82 -20.98 30.94
C THR A 198 5.02 -21.92 30.93
N THR A 199 4.81 -23.21 30.68
CA THR A 199 5.85 -24.24 30.66
C THR A 199 5.86 -24.93 29.31
N ALA A 200 7.05 -25.20 28.76
CA ALA A 200 7.15 -25.97 27.53
C ALA A 200 6.66 -27.41 27.75
N MET A 201 5.90 -27.96 26.80
CA MET A 201 5.59 -29.39 26.80
C MET A 201 6.83 -30.19 26.41
N ALA A 202 6.95 -31.42 26.91
CA ALA A 202 8.04 -32.32 26.49
C ALA A 202 7.92 -32.55 24.97
N GLY A 203 9.04 -32.56 24.24
CA GLY A 203 9.02 -32.77 22.78
C GLY A 203 8.44 -34.13 22.35
N ASN A 204 8.38 -35.10 23.28
CA ASN A 204 7.75 -36.41 23.09
C ASN A 204 6.30 -36.47 23.63
N THR A 205 5.71 -35.33 24.00
CA THR A 205 4.32 -35.30 24.48
C THR A 205 3.41 -35.63 23.31
N VAL A 206 2.63 -36.70 23.45
CA VAL A 206 1.57 -37.02 22.50
C VAL A 206 0.49 -35.94 22.61
N ILE A 207 0.35 -35.13 21.57
CA ILE A 207 -0.75 -34.17 21.48
C ILE A 207 -1.99 -34.97 21.05
N PRO A 208 -3.06 -34.99 21.86
CA PRO A 208 -4.28 -35.71 21.49
C PRO A 208 -4.85 -35.13 20.19
N ALA A 209 -5.42 -35.99 19.36
CA ALA A 209 -6.11 -35.56 18.15
C ALA A 209 -7.20 -34.53 18.49
N ALA A 210 -7.46 -33.62 17.56
CA ALA A 210 -8.54 -32.64 17.71
C ALA A 210 -9.87 -33.35 18.03
N PRO A 211 -10.69 -32.81 18.94
CA PRO A 211 -11.96 -33.43 19.28
C PRO A 211 -12.86 -33.51 18.03
N THR A 212 -13.50 -34.66 17.86
CA THR A 212 -14.55 -34.86 16.85
C THR A 212 -15.90 -34.83 17.55
N ALA A 213 -16.99 -34.71 16.79
CA ALA A 213 -18.35 -34.79 17.36
C ALA A 213 -18.56 -36.08 18.19
N ASP A 214 -17.90 -37.17 17.82
CA ASP A 214 -18.00 -38.44 18.53
C ASP A 214 -17.26 -38.42 19.89
N THR A 215 -16.16 -37.68 20.00
CA THR A 215 -15.32 -37.63 21.23
C THR A 215 -15.77 -36.61 22.28
N LEU A 216 -16.83 -35.84 22.01
CA LEU A 216 -17.41 -34.90 22.98
C LEU A 216 -18.19 -35.68 24.07
N SER A 217 -17.56 -35.87 25.24
CA SER A 217 -18.13 -36.64 26.36
C SER A 217 -19.40 -36.02 26.97
N GLY A 218 -19.56 -34.71 26.90
CA GLY A 218 -20.73 -33.98 27.42
C GLY A 218 -21.91 -33.86 26.43
N ALA A 219 -21.75 -34.29 25.18
CA ALA A 219 -22.80 -34.16 24.16
C ALA A 219 -23.77 -35.35 24.20
N THR A 220 -25.07 -35.06 24.14
CA THR A 220 -26.11 -36.10 24.01
C THR A 220 -26.04 -36.78 22.65
N ALA A 221 -26.67 -37.94 22.50
CA ALA A 221 -26.77 -38.63 21.20
C ALA A 221 -27.39 -37.73 20.12
N VAL A 222 -28.44 -36.98 20.45
CA VAL A 222 -29.06 -36.01 19.54
C VAL A 222 -28.08 -34.88 19.21
N GLY A 223 -27.39 -34.32 20.20
CA GLY A 223 -26.40 -33.26 19.98
C GLY A 223 -25.28 -33.70 19.04
N LYS A 224 -24.74 -34.91 19.23
CA LYS A 224 -23.72 -35.49 18.35
C LYS A 224 -24.27 -35.71 16.93
N SER A 225 -25.48 -36.23 16.79
CA SER A 225 -26.12 -36.41 15.48
C SER A 225 -26.34 -35.10 14.74
N VAL A 226 -26.70 -34.03 15.46
CA VAL A 226 -26.84 -32.68 14.88
C VAL A 226 -25.48 -32.11 14.47
N LEU A 227 -24.45 -32.24 15.31
CA LEU A 227 -23.07 -31.82 14.98
C LEU A 227 -22.50 -32.58 13.75
N LYS A 228 -22.97 -33.80 13.50
CA LYS A 228 -22.58 -34.64 12.35
C LYS A 228 -23.48 -34.45 11.12
N ALA A 229 -24.57 -33.69 11.22
CA ALA A 229 -25.49 -33.51 10.12
C ALA A 229 -24.81 -32.72 8.98
N ALA A 230 -24.75 -33.33 7.79
CA ALA A 230 -24.13 -32.70 6.62
C ALA A 230 -24.97 -31.56 6.01
N ASP A 231 -26.28 -31.58 6.27
CA ASP A 231 -27.23 -30.63 5.71
C ASP A 231 -28.45 -30.42 6.62
N GLN A 232 -29.34 -29.51 6.19
CA GLN A 232 -30.56 -29.16 6.91
C GLN A 232 -31.53 -30.35 7.06
N GLY A 233 -31.58 -31.24 6.07
CA GLY A 233 -32.42 -32.44 6.11
C GLY A 233 -31.93 -33.44 7.15
N ALA A 234 -30.63 -33.71 7.18
CA ALA A 234 -29.99 -34.56 8.18
C ALA A 234 -30.16 -33.99 9.60
N ALA A 235 -30.06 -32.67 9.77
CA ALA A 235 -30.26 -32.02 11.07
C ALA A 235 -31.72 -32.14 11.53
N ARG A 236 -32.70 -31.94 10.64
CA ARG A 236 -34.12 -32.15 10.91
C ARG A 236 -34.42 -33.59 11.35
N THR A 237 -33.89 -34.57 10.60
CA THR A 237 -34.00 -35.99 10.96
C THR A 237 -33.37 -36.26 12.33
N ALA A 238 -32.20 -35.69 12.63
CA ALA A 238 -31.51 -35.88 13.90
C ALA A 238 -32.31 -35.38 15.12
N ILE A 239 -33.09 -34.31 14.98
CA ILE A 239 -33.97 -33.78 16.03
C ILE A 239 -35.40 -34.32 15.97
N GLY A 240 -35.71 -35.21 15.02
CA GLY A 240 -37.07 -35.72 14.80
C GLY A 240 -38.05 -34.66 14.25
N ALA A 241 -37.54 -33.56 13.70
CA ALA A 241 -38.36 -32.57 13.01
C ALA A 241 -38.69 -33.11 11.61
N GLY A 242 -39.94 -33.47 11.37
CA GLY A 242 -40.41 -33.76 10.01
C GLY A 242 -40.29 -32.54 9.09
N THR A 243 -40.38 -32.76 7.78
CA THR A 243 -40.84 -31.68 6.87
C THR A 243 -42.35 -31.61 7.01
N SER A 244 -42.92 -30.43 7.25
CA SER A 244 -44.36 -30.24 7.51
C SER A 244 -45.22 -31.13 6.61
N SER A 245 -45.78 -32.21 7.18
CA SER A 245 -46.55 -33.22 6.46
C SER A 245 -48.06 -32.96 6.57
N LEU A 246 -48.42 -31.71 6.80
CA LEU A 246 -49.81 -31.31 7.00
C LEU A 246 -50.51 -31.32 5.64
N ALA A 247 -51.34 -32.34 5.40
CA ALA A 247 -52.17 -32.39 4.21
C ALA A 247 -53.30 -31.35 4.33
N LEU A 248 -53.32 -30.40 3.38
CA LEU A 248 -54.43 -29.45 3.24
C LEU A 248 -55.51 -30.07 2.36
N GLY A 249 -56.77 -29.96 2.78
CA GLY A 249 -57.89 -30.54 2.04
C GLY A 249 -59.25 -30.21 2.66
N THR A 250 -60.31 -30.73 2.04
CA THR A 250 -61.71 -30.49 2.42
C THR A 250 -62.34 -31.66 3.20
N THR A 251 -61.57 -32.71 3.48
CA THR A 251 -62.04 -33.86 4.25
C THR A 251 -61.87 -33.64 5.75
N ALA A 252 -62.60 -34.39 6.57
CA ALA A 252 -62.50 -34.32 8.03
C ALA A 252 -61.10 -34.68 8.57
N THR A 253 -60.26 -35.37 7.80
CA THR A 253 -58.91 -35.79 8.21
C THR A 253 -57.80 -34.90 7.65
N THR A 254 -58.14 -33.83 6.94
CA THR A 254 -57.17 -32.89 6.35
C THR A 254 -57.34 -31.50 6.97
N ALA A 255 -56.24 -30.77 7.12
CA ALA A 255 -56.31 -29.40 7.61
C ALA A 255 -56.98 -28.50 6.56
N ALA A 256 -57.83 -27.57 7.00
CA ALA A 256 -58.36 -26.56 6.11
C ALA A 256 -57.25 -25.59 5.69
N ALA A 257 -57.33 -25.05 4.47
CA ALA A 257 -56.44 -23.97 4.06
C ALA A 257 -56.61 -22.75 4.98
N GLY A 258 -55.55 -21.98 5.22
CA GLY A 258 -55.59 -20.84 6.15
C GLY A 258 -56.57 -19.72 5.76
N ASN A 259 -57.02 -19.70 4.51
CA ASN A 259 -58.02 -18.79 3.97
C ASN A 259 -59.42 -19.44 3.82
N HIS A 260 -59.65 -20.58 4.45
CA HIS A 260 -60.96 -21.22 4.47
C HIS A 260 -62.00 -20.30 5.11
N ILE A 261 -63.12 -20.12 4.40
CA ILE A 261 -64.26 -19.33 4.85
C ILE A 261 -65.41 -20.30 5.10
N HIS A 262 -66.07 -20.16 6.24
CA HIS A 262 -67.35 -20.80 6.50
C HIS A 262 -68.48 -19.91 5.99
N SER A 263 -69.29 -20.43 5.07
CA SER A 263 -70.55 -19.80 4.68
C SER A 263 -71.65 -20.18 5.66
N TYR A 264 -72.63 -19.29 5.86
CA TYR A 264 -73.88 -19.65 6.54
C TYR A 264 -74.54 -20.87 5.88
N ASN A 265 -74.36 -21.06 4.56
CA ASN A 265 -74.87 -22.21 3.85
C ASN A 265 -74.26 -23.54 4.30
N ASP A 266 -73.03 -23.54 4.81
CA ASP A 266 -72.30 -24.74 5.24
C ASP A 266 -72.78 -25.30 6.59
N LEU A 267 -73.64 -24.55 7.29
CA LEU A 267 -74.28 -25.01 8.51
C LEU A 267 -75.46 -25.94 8.16
N THR A 268 -75.40 -27.18 8.63
CA THR A 268 -76.41 -28.22 8.39
C THR A 268 -77.71 -28.03 9.18
N ASP A 269 -77.69 -27.25 10.26
CA ASP A 269 -78.82 -27.12 11.22
C ASP A 269 -79.26 -25.66 11.46
N LYS A 270 -79.28 -24.86 10.38
CA LYS A 270 -79.55 -23.42 10.48
C LYS A 270 -81.05 -23.05 10.44
N PRO A 271 -81.50 -22.02 11.18
CA PRO A 271 -82.89 -21.56 11.15
C PRO A 271 -83.30 -20.97 9.78
N THR A 272 -84.59 -21.07 9.44
CA THR A 272 -85.17 -20.44 8.23
C THR A 272 -85.48 -18.95 8.48
N ILE A 273 -85.02 -18.06 7.60
CA ILE A 273 -85.28 -16.60 7.71
C ILE A 273 -86.62 -16.25 7.04
N PRO A 274 -87.57 -15.57 7.72
CA PRO A 274 -88.85 -15.18 7.12
C PRO A 274 -88.69 -14.07 6.07
N SER A 275 -89.53 -14.09 5.04
CA SER A 275 -89.53 -13.10 3.94
C SER A 275 -90.18 -11.76 4.34
N ALA A 276 -89.64 -10.64 3.83
CA ALA A 276 -90.20 -9.30 4.05
C ALA A 276 -91.46 -9.03 3.18
N PRO A 277 -92.46 -8.28 3.69
CA PRO A 277 -93.69 -7.96 2.95
C PRO A 277 -93.48 -6.94 1.80
N ALA A 278 -94.29 -7.02 0.75
CA ALA A 278 -93.93 -6.58 -0.61
C ALA A 278 -94.36 -5.16 -1.08
N GLU A 279 -94.92 -4.25 -0.27
CA GLU A 279 -95.58 -3.04 -0.84
C GLU A 279 -95.15 -1.64 -0.33
N GLU A 280 -93.96 -1.45 0.23
CA GLU A 280 -93.45 -0.07 0.44
C GLU A 280 -92.18 0.20 -0.37
N ARG A 281 -92.33 0.33 -1.69
CA ARG A 281 -91.26 0.90 -2.52
C ARG A 281 -91.31 2.42 -2.36
N LEU A 282 -90.49 2.97 -1.46
CA LEU A 282 -90.40 4.41 -1.17
C LEU A 282 -90.06 5.31 -2.39
N VAL A 283 -89.64 4.73 -3.51
CA VAL A 283 -89.31 5.46 -4.74
C VAL A 283 -90.24 5.06 -5.90
N PRO A 284 -90.98 6.02 -6.50
CA PRO A 284 -91.80 5.78 -7.68
C PRO A 284 -90.94 5.44 -8.90
N SER A 285 -91.38 4.46 -9.70
CA SER A 285 -90.72 4.12 -10.97
C SER A 285 -91.07 5.12 -12.08
N GLY A 286 -90.16 5.33 -13.04
CA GLY A 286 -90.48 5.97 -14.34
C GLY A 286 -89.94 7.39 -14.58
N GLY A 287 -89.00 7.90 -13.78
CA GLY A 287 -88.37 9.21 -14.03
C GLY A 287 -87.51 9.23 -15.30
N THR A 288 -87.53 10.34 -16.04
CA THR A 288 -86.67 10.58 -17.21
C THR A 288 -85.52 11.53 -16.89
N GLN A 289 -84.53 11.64 -17.80
CA GLN A 289 -83.52 12.71 -17.72
C GLN A 289 -84.23 14.08 -17.70
N ASN A 290 -83.72 14.99 -16.85
CA ASN A 290 -84.26 16.33 -16.55
C ASN A 290 -85.53 16.39 -15.68
N GLN A 291 -85.82 15.32 -14.94
CA GLN A 291 -86.79 15.34 -13.84
C GLN A 291 -86.08 15.15 -12.49
N VAL A 292 -86.59 15.81 -11.45
CA VAL A 292 -86.19 15.58 -10.06
C VAL A 292 -87.36 15.05 -9.26
N LEU A 293 -87.10 14.16 -8.31
CA LEU A 293 -88.11 13.63 -7.41
C LEU A 293 -88.53 14.74 -6.44
N LYS A 294 -89.78 15.18 -6.55
CA LYS A 294 -90.38 16.19 -5.66
C LYS A 294 -91.53 15.54 -4.90
N VAL A 295 -91.78 15.99 -3.68
CA VAL A 295 -92.99 15.60 -2.97
C VAL A 295 -94.12 16.49 -3.49
N GLY A 296 -95.18 15.88 -4.04
CA GLY A 296 -96.36 16.58 -4.52
C GLY A 296 -97.16 17.20 -3.38
N SER A 297 -98.16 18.03 -3.72
CA SER A 297 -99.09 18.61 -2.74
C SER A 297 -99.96 17.58 -2.02
N ASP A 298 -99.95 16.32 -2.48
CA ASP A 298 -100.56 15.15 -1.87
C ASP A 298 -99.63 14.40 -0.89
N GLY A 299 -98.40 14.90 -0.66
CA GLY A 299 -97.45 14.32 0.29
C GLY A 299 -96.71 13.07 -0.21
N LYS A 300 -96.89 12.69 -1.49
CA LYS A 300 -96.20 11.55 -2.09
C LYS A 300 -95.07 12.00 -3.02
N PRO A 301 -93.95 11.26 -3.07
CA PRO A 301 -92.88 11.54 -4.02
C PRO A 301 -93.36 11.28 -5.46
N ALA A 302 -93.08 12.20 -6.38
CA ALA A 302 -93.37 12.11 -7.81
C ALA A 302 -92.28 12.83 -8.64
N TRP A 303 -92.08 12.43 -9.89
CA TRP A 303 -91.10 13.05 -10.78
C TRP A 303 -91.65 14.34 -11.39
N GLY A 304 -90.92 15.47 -11.29
CA GLY A 304 -91.33 16.77 -11.83
C GLY A 304 -90.20 17.49 -12.58
N VAL A 305 -90.56 18.43 -13.47
CA VAL A 305 -89.59 19.16 -14.32
C VAL A 305 -88.63 20.02 -13.51
N ASP A 306 -87.37 20.04 -13.95
CA ASP A 306 -86.35 20.97 -13.47
C ASP A 306 -86.62 22.37 -14.04
N ALA A 307 -86.85 23.36 -13.18
CA ALA A 307 -87.18 24.73 -13.57
C ALA A 307 -85.94 25.62 -13.81
N ASN A 308 -84.73 25.06 -13.74
CA ASN A 308 -83.48 25.80 -13.82
C ASN A 308 -82.86 25.77 -15.25
N THR A 309 -83.57 26.29 -16.26
CA THR A 309 -83.18 26.17 -17.69
C THR A 309 -82.21 27.25 -18.24
N GLN A 310 -81.33 27.79 -17.41
CA GLN A 310 -80.13 28.53 -17.85
C GLN A 310 -79.01 28.23 -16.85
N PRO A 311 -78.17 27.19 -17.06
CA PRO A 311 -76.92 27.09 -16.32
C PRO A 311 -76.07 28.33 -16.67
N PRO A 312 -75.55 29.09 -15.69
CA PRO A 312 -74.63 30.19 -16.00
C PRO A 312 -73.46 29.61 -16.80
N THR A 313 -73.15 30.24 -17.93
CA THR A 313 -71.97 29.91 -18.76
C THR A 313 -70.71 30.12 -17.94
N LEU A 314 -70.22 29.06 -17.31
CA LEU A 314 -68.92 29.02 -16.66
C LEU A 314 -67.85 29.07 -17.77
N SER A 315 -66.96 30.05 -17.69
CA SER A 315 -65.86 30.18 -18.65
C SER A 315 -64.85 29.04 -18.47
N ALA A 316 -64.00 28.76 -19.46
CA ALA A 316 -62.95 27.74 -19.33
C ALA A 316 -61.97 28.02 -18.17
N ALA A 317 -61.95 29.24 -17.62
CA ALA A 317 -61.20 29.57 -16.41
C ALA A 317 -61.94 29.18 -15.11
N ASP A 318 -63.27 29.08 -15.14
CA ASP A 318 -64.10 28.65 -14.01
C ASP A 318 -64.19 27.12 -13.89
N VAL A 319 -63.76 26.39 -14.93
CA VAL A 319 -63.63 24.93 -14.94
C VAL A 319 -62.19 24.54 -14.64
N GLN A 320 -61.72 24.84 -13.43
CA GLN A 320 -60.56 24.17 -12.84
C GLN A 320 -60.99 23.37 -11.61
N ALA A 321 -61.83 22.37 -11.84
CA ALA A 321 -62.18 21.38 -10.84
C ALA A 321 -61.93 19.96 -11.38
N GLY A 322 -60.97 19.27 -10.77
CA GLY A 322 -61.15 17.85 -10.48
C GLY A 322 -60.50 16.83 -11.41
N THR A 323 -59.18 16.89 -11.63
CA THR A 323 -58.39 15.68 -11.92
C THR A 323 -57.20 15.46 -10.97
N ALA A 324 -57.04 16.30 -9.94
CA ALA A 324 -56.02 16.07 -8.90
C ALA A 324 -56.60 15.20 -7.77
N THR A 325 -56.04 14.00 -7.59
CA THR A 325 -56.34 13.02 -6.53
C THR A 325 -55.65 13.31 -5.19
N THR A 326 -55.25 14.56 -4.94
CA THR A 326 -54.71 15.00 -3.66
C THR A 326 -55.66 16.01 -3.01
N PRO A 327 -56.00 15.85 -1.71
CA PRO A 327 -56.97 16.70 -1.03
C PRO A 327 -56.53 18.16 -1.09
N SER A 328 -57.28 18.99 -1.81
CA SER A 328 -57.05 20.42 -1.87
C SER A 328 -57.45 21.06 -0.55
N LEU A 329 -56.43 21.45 0.22
CA LEU A 329 -56.54 22.46 1.26
C LEU A 329 -57.33 23.64 0.69
N ILE A 330 -58.43 24.00 1.36
CA ILE A 330 -59.23 25.20 1.04
C ILE A 330 -58.27 26.39 1.03
N THR A 331 -57.93 26.87 -0.16
CA THR A 331 -56.90 27.89 -0.36
C THR A 331 -57.28 29.14 0.42
N ALA A 332 -56.30 29.78 1.07
CA ALA A 332 -56.47 30.94 1.97
C ALA A 332 -57.38 32.06 1.41
N LYS A 333 -57.56 32.12 0.09
CA LYS A 333 -58.48 33.02 -0.58
C LYS A 333 -59.97 32.74 -0.29
N VAL A 334 -60.41 31.49 -0.24
CA VAL A 334 -61.81 31.16 0.07
C VAL A 334 -62.14 31.51 1.53
N LEU A 335 -61.16 31.31 2.42
CA LEU A 335 -61.28 31.71 3.82
C LEU A 335 -61.27 33.24 3.98
N ALA A 336 -60.43 33.96 3.21
CA ALA A 336 -60.42 35.42 3.19
C ALA A 336 -61.76 35.98 2.68
N ASP A 337 -62.29 35.43 1.59
CA ASP A 337 -63.57 35.86 1.00
C ASP A 337 -64.77 35.54 1.93
N GLU A 338 -64.69 34.46 2.74
CA GLU A 338 -65.66 34.18 3.81
C GLU A 338 -65.52 35.12 5.00
N ILE A 339 -64.30 35.45 5.41
CA ILE A 339 -64.03 36.42 6.49
C ILE A 339 -64.56 37.79 6.08
N ASP A 340 -64.25 38.27 4.88
CA ASP A 340 -64.71 39.57 4.39
C ASP A 340 -66.24 39.65 4.32
N ARG A 341 -66.90 38.58 3.90
CA ARG A 341 -68.37 38.52 3.88
C ARG A 341 -68.95 38.56 5.29
N ARG A 342 -68.35 37.86 6.25
CA ARG A 342 -68.79 37.87 7.65
C ARG A 342 -68.50 39.19 8.35
N VAL A 343 -67.38 39.84 8.04
CA VAL A 343 -67.04 41.18 8.53
C VAL A 343 -68.03 42.21 7.97
N ALA A 344 -68.34 42.16 6.67
CA ALA A 344 -69.35 43.03 6.07
C ALA A 344 -70.73 42.85 6.71
N ALA A 345 -71.14 41.60 6.95
CA ALA A 345 -72.40 41.31 7.65
C ALA A 345 -72.39 41.79 9.11
N ALA A 346 -71.27 41.66 9.81
CA ALA A 346 -71.13 42.14 11.18
C ALA A 346 -71.15 43.67 11.26
N ILE A 347 -70.48 44.37 10.34
CA ILE A 347 -70.53 45.84 10.22
C ILE A 347 -71.97 46.31 9.95
N ALA A 348 -72.69 45.63 9.05
CA ALA A 348 -74.09 45.95 8.75
C ALA A 348 -75.03 45.71 9.95
N ALA A 349 -74.65 44.83 10.88
CA ALA A 349 -75.42 44.50 12.08
C ALA A 349 -75.08 45.38 13.30
N ILE A 350 -74.07 46.26 13.24
CA ILE A 350 -73.82 47.24 14.29
C ILE A 350 -74.94 48.30 14.21
N PRO A 351 -75.77 48.46 15.25
CA PRO A 351 -76.77 49.53 15.28
C PRO A 351 -76.03 50.87 15.18
N SER A 352 -76.41 51.73 14.24
CA SER A 352 -75.89 53.10 14.18
C SER A 352 -76.20 53.78 15.52
N GLY A 353 -75.19 53.93 16.36
CA GLY A 353 -75.34 54.54 17.67
C GLY A 353 -75.94 55.93 17.53
N GLY A 354 -77.05 56.14 18.24
CA GLY A 354 -77.18 57.34 19.05
C GLY A 354 -76.32 57.22 20.30
#